data_AF-A0A3R9M0C9-F1
#
_entry.id   AF-A0A3R9M0C9-F1
#
_cell.length_a   1.000
_cell.length_b   1.000
_cell.length_c   1.000
_cell.angle_alpha   90.00
_cell.angle_beta   90.00
_cell.angle_gamma   90.00
#
_symmetry.space_group_name_H-M   'P 1'
#
loop_
_entity.id
_entity.type
_entity.pdbx_description
1 polymer ?
#
loop_
_entity_poly.entity_id
_entity_poly.type
_entity_poly.pdbx_seq_one_letter_code
_entity_poly.pdbx_strand_id
1 'polypeptide(L)'
;MIKILNPTRLTRQPLFEKLINYLDQQDDVILREIKREFAGFPNLDRFMEECIKAGYIRRENKRYYQQVPLLENLENLSLDQEIFIRDDSPIYQELLNLRFETQLANQTNAAILLEKTNFQRDKLTLSNFFYKMQRQYPLSEAQQPLYAVLGDVNPEYALKYMTTFLLKYVRKDELMQKRRDIFVDSLVILGYICQNEAGKYELQASFDKERLVFRLD
;
A
#
# COMPACT_ATOMS: atom_id res chain seq x y z
N MET A 1 -5.89 -20.45 -3.17
CA MET A 1 -5.56 -19.77 -4.45
C MET A 1 -4.30 -18.94 -4.26
N ILE A 2 -3.51 -18.77 -5.32
CA ILE A 2 -2.36 -17.87 -5.33
C ILE A 2 -2.88 -16.42 -5.49
N LYS A 3 -2.57 -15.59 -4.49
CA LYS A 3 -2.77 -14.15 -4.48
C LYS A 3 -1.48 -13.43 -4.83
N ILE A 4 -1.62 -12.27 -5.46
CA ILE A 4 -0.51 -11.42 -5.87
C ILE A 4 -0.65 -10.08 -5.15
N LEU A 5 0.35 -9.71 -4.35
CA LEU A 5 0.42 -8.41 -3.70
C LEU A 5 1.47 -7.56 -4.38
N ASN A 6 1.18 -6.26 -4.51
CA ASN A 6 2.01 -5.28 -5.21
C ASN A 6 2.44 -5.71 -6.63
N PRO A 7 1.48 -6.08 -7.51
CA PRO A 7 1.81 -6.64 -8.80
C PRO A 7 2.54 -5.64 -9.71
N THR A 8 3.54 -6.15 -10.43
CA THR A 8 4.19 -5.50 -11.57
C THR A 8 3.23 -5.34 -12.76
N ARG A 9 3.69 -4.66 -13.82
CA ARG A 9 2.91 -4.46 -15.05
C ARG A 9 2.44 -5.78 -15.69
N LEU A 10 3.25 -6.84 -15.61
CA LEU A 10 2.92 -8.14 -16.17
C LEU A 10 1.88 -8.87 -15.30
N THR A 11 2.10 -8.90 -13.99
CA THR A 11 1.32 -9.70 -13.04
C THR A 11 0.01 -9.03 -12.61
N ARG A 12 -0.15 -7.72 -12.86
CA ARG A 12 -1.40 -6.99 -12.64
C ARG A 12 -2.47 -7.33 -13.68
N GLN A 13 -2.09 -7.92 -14.81
CA GLN A 13 -3.05 -8.27 -15.85
C GLN A 13 -4.03 -9.33 -15.33
N PRO A 14 -5.36 -9.17 -15.51
CA PRO A 14 -6.33 -10.13 -15.03
C PRO A 14 -6.12 -11.57 -15.55
N LEU A 15 -5.51 -11.69 -16.72
CA LEU A 15 -5.14 -12.98 -17.29
C LEU A 15 -4.05 -13.69 -16.47
N PHE A 16 -3.11 -12.95 -15.89
CA PHE A 16 -1.99 -13.52 -15.13
C PHE A 16 -2.48 -14.33 -13.93
N GLU A 17 -3.29 -13.72 -13.06
CA GLU A 17 -3.80 -14.39 -11.85
C GLU A 17 -4.62 -15.64 -12.22
N LYS A 18 -5.47 -15.55 -13.24
CA LYS A 18 -6.28 -16.69 -13.71
C LYS A 18 -5.41 -17.83 -14.26
N LEU A 19 -4.40 -17.49 -15.07
CA LEU A 19 -3.50 -18.46 -15.67
C LEU A 19 -2.64 -19.16 -14.63
N ILE A 20 -2.04 -18.43 -13.69
CA ILE A 20 -1.21 -19.02 -12.63
C ILE A 20 -2.05 -19.92 -11.73
N ASN A 21 -3.26 -19.51 -11.33
CA ASN A 21 -4.14 -20.36 -10.54
C ASN A 21 -4.62 -21.60 -11.32
N TYR A 22 -4.88 -21.48 -12.63
CA TYR A 22 -5.21 -22.62 -13.49
C TYR A 22 -4.06 -23.64 -13.54
N LEU A 23 -2.83 -23.18 -13.71
CA LEU A 23 -1.63 -24.01 -13.74
C LEU A 23 -1.23 -24.55 -12.35
N ASP A 24 -1.67 -23.95 -11.25
CA ASP A 24 -1.44 -24.44 -9.88
C ASP A 24 -2.41 -25.59 -9.52
N GLN A 25 -3.56 -25.67 -10.20
CA GLN A 25 -4.61 -26.66 -9.95
C GLN A 25 -4.53 -27.89 -10.85
N GLN A 26 -3.79 -27.83 -11.95
CA GLN A 26 -3.73 -28.87 -12.97
C GLN A 26 -2.27 -29.25 -13.25
N ASP A 27 -1.99 -30.54 -13.20
CA ASP A 27 -0.72 -31.10 -13.62
C ASP A 27 -0.70 -31.37 -15.12
N ASP A 28 0.50 -31.40 -15.72
CA ASP A 28 0.72 -31.81 -17.11
C ASP A 28 -0.11 -31.06 -18.17
N VAL A 29 -0.39 -29.78 -17.93
CA VAL A 29 -1.19 -28.94 -18.83
C VAL A 29 -0.51 -28.73 -20.18
N ILE A 30 -1.24 -28.94 -21.28
CA ILE A 30 -0.74 -28.68 -22.65
C ILE A 30 -1.25 -27.34 -23.21
N LEU A 31 -0.52 -26.78 -24.19
CA LEU A 31 -0.90 -25.52 -24.84
C LEU A 31 -2.33 -25.53 -25.41
N ARG A 32 -2.81 -26.67 -25.94
CA ARG A 32 -4.17 -26.79 -26.49
C ARG A 32 -5.25 -26.58 -25.42
N GLU A 33 -4.99 -27.02 -24.19
CA GLU A 33 -5.92 -26.86 -23.06
C GLU A 33 -5.95 -25.40 -22.62
N ILE A 34 -4.77 -24.78 -22.48
CA ILE A 34 -4.65 -23.35 -22.17
C ILE A 34 -5.39 -22.51 -23.22
N LYS A 35 -5.18 -22.78 -24.53
CA LYS A 35 -5.88 -22.04 -25.60
C LYS A 35 -7.40 -22.23 -25.56
N ARG A 36 -7.88 -23.38 -25.11
CA ARG A 36 -9.32 -23.65 -24.97
C ARG A 36 -9.91 -22.89 -23.79
N GLU A 37 -9.25 -22.97 -22.63
CA GLU A 37 -9.69 -22.31 -21.39
C GLU A 37 -9.65 -20.78 -21.52
N PHE A 38 -8.59 -20.26 -22.14
CA PHE A 38 -8.34 -18.83 -22.29
C PHE A 38 -8.65 -18.32 -23.71
N ALA A 39 -9.56 -18.97 -24.43
CA ALA A 39 -9.89 -18.64 -25.83
C ALA A 39 -10.37 -17.19 -26.04
N GLY A 40 -10.94 -16.57 -25.01
CA GLY A 40 -11.42 -15.18 -25.03
C GLY A 40 -10.33 -14.12 -24.84
N PHE A 41 -9.07 -14.50 -24.61
CA PHE A 41 -7.98 -13.56 -24.35
C PHE A 41 -7.15 -13.29 -25.60
N PRO A 42 -7.16 -12.06 -26.14
CA PRO A 42 -6.32 -11.72 -27.28
C PRO A 42 -4.83 -11.81 -26.90
N ASN A 43 -3.98 -12.18 -27.85
CA ASN A 43 -2.53 -12.26 -27.67
C ASN A 43 -2.05 -13.25 -26.59
N LEU A 44 -2.83 -14.27 -26.26
CA LEU A 44 -2.48 -15.31 -25.27
C LEU A 44 -1.08 -15.91 -25.52
N ASP A 45 -0.74 -16.24 -26.78
CA ASP A 45 0.57 -16.82 -27.12
C ASP A 45 1.72 -15.89 -26.72
N ARG A 46 1.61 -14.59 -27.04
CA ARG A 46 2.61 -13.59 -26.66
C ARG A 46 2.69 -13.43 -25.14
N PHE A 47 1.54 -13.41 -24.46
CA PHE A 47 1.48 -13.30 -23.01
C PHE A 47 2.14 -14.49 -22.30
N MET A 48 1.91 -15.71 -22.79
CA MET A 48 2.56 -16.93 -22.31
C MET A 48 4.09 -16.83 -22.47
N GLU A 49 4.57 -16.37 -23.63
CA GLU A 49 6.01 -16.17 -23.85
C GLU A 49 6.61 -15.12 -22.90
N GLU A 50 5.90 -14.03 -22.62
CA GLU A 50 6.33 -13.03 -21.64
C GLU A 50 6.42 -13.62 -20.23
N CYS A 51 5.45 -14.45 -19.82
CA CYS A 51 5.47 -15.14 -18.53
C CYS A 51 6.61 -16.16 -18.41
N ILE A 52 6.89 -16.91 -19.49
CA ILE A 52 8.00 -17.88 -19.53
C ILE A 52 9.34 -17.15 -19.45
N LYS A 53 9.51 -16.05 -20.20
CA LYS A 53 10.73 -15.24 -20.15
C LYS A 53 10.95 -14.61 -18.78
N ALA A 54 9.87 -14.22 -18.10
CA ALA A 54 9.92 -13.70 -16.74
C ALA A 54 10.15 -14.78 -15.66
N GLY A 55 10.13 -16.07 -16.03
CA GLY A 55 10.34 -17.19 -15.12
C GLY A 55 9.12 -17.57 -14.28
N TYR A 56 7.95 -16.97 -14.51
CA TYR A 56 6.71 -17.30 -13.78
C TYR A 56 6.05 -18.58 -14.29
N ILE A 57 6.38 -19.02 -15.51
CA ILE A 57 5.87 -20.26 -16.12
C ILE A 57 7.05 -21.06 -16.65
N ARG A 58 7.10 -22.33 -16.27
CA ARG A 58 8.05 -23.30 -16.81
C ARG A 58 7.40 -24.08 -17.94
N ARG A 59 8.11 -24.20 -19.07
CA ARG A 59 7.72 -25.10 -20.16
C ARG A 59 8.71 -26.25 -20.27
N GLU A 60 8.24 -27.47 -20.04
CA GLU A 60 9.06 -28.69 -20.09
C GLU A 60 8.28 -29.80 -20.80
N ASN A 61 8.89 -30.51 -21.75
CA ASN A 61 8.24 -31.62 -22.47
C ASN A 61 6.85 -31.28 -23.06
N LYS A 62 6.69 -30.05 -23.58
CA LYS A 62 5.41 -29.50 -24.09
C LYS A 62 4.30 -29.36 -23.02
N ARG A 63 4.66 -29.44 -21.74
CA ARG A 63 3.82 -29.15 -20.58
C ARG A 63 4.18 -27.80 -19.97
N TYR A 64 3.20 -27.17 -19.35
CA TYR A 64 3.32 -25.85 -18.73
C TYR A 64 3.00 -25.97 -17.25
N TYR A 65 3.83 -25.34 -16.43
CA TYR A 65 3.70 -25.33 -14.97
C TYR A 65 3.86 -23.90 -14.47
N GLN A 66 3.12 -23.53 -13.44
CA GLN A 66 3.44 -22.30 -12.71
C GLN A 66 4.80 -22.47 -12.01
N GLN A 67 5.58 -21.40 -11.97
CA GLN A 67 6.87 -21.34 -11.29
C GLN A 67 7.00 -19.99 -10.55
N VAL A 68 5.89 -19.47 -10.04
CA VAL A 68 5.95 -18.22 -9.27
C VAL A 68 6.70 -18.45 -7.97
N PRO A 69 7.54 -17.50 -7.52
CA PRO A 69 8.24 -17.62 -6.25
C PRO A 69 7.25 -17.39 -5.10
N LEU A 70 6.64 -18.48 -4.63
CA LEU A 70 5.71 -18.44 -3.50
C LEU A 70 6.45 -17.99 -2.24
N LEU A 71 5.77 -17.15 -1.45
CA LEU A 71 6.29 -16.67 -0.19
C LEU A 71 6.26 -17.80 0.85
N GLU A 72 7.45 -18.23 1.28
CA GLU A 72 7.63 -19.32 2.24
C GLU A 72 7.93 -18.84 3.66
N ASN A 73 8.35 -17.58 3.84
CA ASN A 73 8.59 -16.97 5.15
C ASN A 73 8.50 -15.45 5.05
N LEU A 74 8.47 -14.76 6.19
CA LEU A 74 8.37 -13.30 6.26
C LEU A 74 9.72 -12.60 6.47
N GLU A 75 10.82 -13.35 6.47
CA GLU A 75 12.15 -12.79 6.71
C GLU A 75 12.58 -11.89 5.56
N ASN A 76 13.14 -10.72 5.89
CA ASN A 76 13.66 -9.75 4.91
C ASN A 76 12.62 -9.24 3.89
N LEU A 77 11.32 -9.35 4.19
CA LEU A 77 10.29 -8.75 3.37
C LEU A 77 10.41 -7.22 3.37
N SER A 78 10.40 -6.64 2.17
CA SER A 78 10.33 -5.19 2.00
C SER A 78 8.89 -4.74 1.77
N LEU A 79 8.54 -3.58 2.34
CA LEU A 79 7.26 -2.94 2.08
C LEU A 79 7.14 -2.63 0.58
N ASP A 80 6.00 -2.96 -0.02
CA ASP A 80 5.70 -2.84 -1.46
C ASP A 80 6.41 -3.84 -2.40
N GLN A 81 7.10 -4.85 -1.88
CA GLN A 81 7.61 -5.98 -2.67
C GLN A 81 6.47 -6.74 -3.36
N GLU A 82 6.72 -7.19 -4.60
CA GLU A 82 5.82 -8.13 -5.29
C GLU A 82 5.89 -9.49 -4.59
N ILE A 83 4.73 -10.00 -4.20
CA ILE A 83 4.61 -11.25 -3.42
C ILE A 83 3.57 -12.14 -4.07
N PHE A 84 3.90 -13.42 -4.21
CA PHE A 84 2.97 -14.49 -4.55
C PHE A 84 2.73 -15.32 -3.31
N ILE A 85 1.49 -15.46 -2.86
CA ILE A 85 1.19 -16.19 -1.62
C ILE A 85 -0.11 -16.97 -1.76
N ARG A 86 -0.17 -18.18 -1.19
CA ARG A 86 -1.42 -18.92 -1.10
C ARG A 86 -2.28 -18.39 0.04
N ASP A 87 -3.53 -18.03 -0.26
CA ASP A 87 -4.46 -17.45 0.72
C ASP A 87 -4.93 -18.43 1.82
N ASP A 88 -4.69 -19.73 1.64
CA ASP A 88 -4.94 -20.79 2.61
C ASP A 88 -3.71 -21.13 3.49
N SER A 89 -2.57 -20.47 3.27
CA SER A 89 -1.34 -20.73 4.02
C SER A 89 -1.33 -20.03 5.40
N PRO A 90 -0.69 -20.63 6.44
CA PRO A 90 -0.46 -19.95 7.72
C PRO A 90 0.31 -18.63 7.58
N ILE A 91 1.29 -18.61 6.67
CA ILE A 91 2.11 -17.43 6.37
C ILE A 91 1.25 -16.26 5.89
N TYR A 92 0.12 -16.52 5.22
CA TYR A 92 -0.79 -15.45 4.79
C TYR A 92 -1.40 -14.72 5.99
N GLN A 93 -1.78 -15.45 7.04
CA GLN A 93 -2.28 -14.82 8.28
C GLN A 93 -1.19 -14.05 9.01
N GLU A 94 0.04 -14.57 9.04
CA GLU A 94 1.18 -13.85 9.59
C GLU A 94 1.47 -12.56 8.80
N LEU A 95 1.41 -12.62 7.47
CA LEU A 95 1.59 -11.48 6.59
C LEU A 95 0.54 -10.38 6.82
N LEU A 96 -0.71 -10.75 7.05
CA LEU A 96 -1.79 -9.81 7.39
C LEU A 96 -1.55 -9.12 8.75
N ASN A 97 -0.85 -9.77 9.67
CA ASN A 97 -0.49 -9.23 10.98
C ASN A 97 0.83 -8.48 10.99
N LEU A 98 1.70 -8.70 10.00
CA LEU A 98 2.96 -7.99 9.85
C LEU A 98 2.73 -6.47 9.72
N ARG A 99 3.58 -5.70 10.40
CA ARG A 99 3.53 -4.24 10.40
C ARG A 99 4.86 -3.68 9.92
N PHE A 100 4.76 -2.65 9.10
CA PHE A 100 5.89 -1.87 8.60
C PHE A 100 5.82 -0.47 9.15
N GLU A 101 6.98 0.15 9.32
CA GLU A 101 7.09 1.56 9.61
C GLU A 101 7.28 2.33 8.30
N THR A 102 6.52 3.41 8.12
CA THR A 102 6.63 4.34 7.01
C THR A 102 7.01 5.71 7.53
N GLN A 103 7.90 6.38 6.78
CA GLN A 103 8.35 7.73 7.08
C GLN A 103 7.88 8.66 5.98
N LEU A 104 7.17 9.73 6.36
CA LEU A 104 6.82 10.82 5.47
C LEU A 104 7.59 12.07 5.87
N ALA A 105 8.29 12.65 4.91
CA ALA A 105 9.01 13.91 5.05
C ALA A 105 8.73 14.78 3.83
N ASN A 106 9.07 16.06 3.92
CA ASN A 106 8.97 17.03 2.82
C ASN A 106 10.31 17.74 2.66
N GLN A 107 10.46 18.50 1.58
CA GLN A 107 11.67 19.24 1.24
C GLN A 107 11.78 20.60 1.96
N THR A 108 10.71 21.08 2.58
CA THR A 108 10.65 22.43 3.18
C THR A 108 11.12 22.46 4.64
N ASN A 109 10.88 21.39 5.40
CA ASN A 109 11.28 21.30 6.80
C ASN A 109 11.72 19.88 7.17
N ALA A 110 12.36 19.75 8.33
CA ALA A 110 12.94 18.48 8.79
C ALA A 110 11.97 17.59 9.58
N ALA A 111 10.67 17.91 9.60
CA ALA A 111 9.70 17.09 10.33
C ALA A 111 9.47 15.75 9.64
N ILE A 112 9.38 14.69 10.43
CA ILE A 112 9.11 13.34 9.96
C ILE A 112 7.81 12.86 10.61
N LEU A 113 6.87 12.40 9.79
CA LEU A 113 5.70 11.68 10.27
C LEU A 113 5.97 10.18 10.18
N LEU A 114 5.97 9.53 11.34
CA LEU A 114 6.17 8.10 11.47
C LEU A 114 4.82 7.40 11.64
N GLU A 115 4.50 6.52 10.70
CA GLU A 115 3.23 5.80 10.69
C GLU A 115 3.48 4.30 10.55
N LYS A 116 2.54 3.49 11.05
CA LYS A 116 2.57 2.04 10.87
C LYS A 116 1.58 1.63 9.78
N THR A 117 1.98 0.68 8.96
CA THR A 117 1.12 0.11 7.92
C THR A 117 1.25 -1.41 7.83
N ASN A 118 0.43 -2.01 6.99
CA ASN A 118 0.50 -3.40 6.56
C ASN A 118 0.52 -3.46 5.03
N PHE A 119 0.66 -4.66 4.46
CA PHE A 119 0.69 -4.83 3.01
C PHE A 119 -0.60 -4.41 2.29
N GLN A 120 -1.75 -4.36 2.98
CA GLN A 120 -3.02 -3.93 2.38
C GLN A 120 -3.14 -2.41 2.28
N ARG A 121 -2.46 -1.67 3.16
CA ARG A 121 -2.51 -0.19 3.23
C ARG A 121 -3.94 0.36 3.32
N ASP A 122 -4.83 -0.36 4.00
CA ASP A 122 -6.23 0.03 4.18
C ASP A 122 -6.46 0.93 5.40
N LYS A 123 -5.51 0.96 6.34
CA LYS A 123 -5.59 1.84 7.51
C LYS A 123 -5.60 3.32 7.09
N LEU A 124 -6.34 4.13 7.83
CA LEU A 124 -6.34 5.59 7.70
C LEU A 124 -5.01 6.14 8.23
N THR A 125 -4.04 6.25 7.34
CA THR A 125 -2.77 6.93 7.58
C THR A 125 -2.45 7.74 6.34
N LEU A 126 -1.65 8.80 6.49
CA LEU A 126 -1.31 9.68 5.39
C LEU A 126 -0.44 8.96 4.34
N SER A 127 0.45 8.07 4.79
CA SER A 127 1.32 7.26 3.92
C SER A 127 0.49 6.34 3.02
N ASN A 128 -0.48 5.64 3.61
CA ASN A 128 -1.37 4.74 2.88
C ASN A 128 -2.26 5.48 1.90
N PHE A 129 -2.81 6.62 2.33
CA PHE A 129 -3.64 7.47 1.50
C PHE A 129 -2.88 7.95 0.25
N PHE A 130 -1.70 8.55 0.43
CA PHE A 130 -0.90 9.02 -0.71
C PHE A 130 -0.40 7.90 -1.61
N TYR A 131 -0.03 6.75 -1.04
CA TYR A 131 0.36 5.57 -1.82
C TYR A 131 -0.76 5.14 -2.78
N LYS A 132 -1.99 5.01 -2.27
CA LYS A 132 -3.14 4.59 -3.07
C LYS A 132 -3.52 5.63 -4.10
N MET A 133 -3.49 6.92 -3.74
CA MET A 133 -3.73 8.02 -4.67
C MET A 133 -2.75 8.00 -5.85
N GLN A 134 -1.45 7.86 -5.59
CA GLN A 134 -0.42 7.84 -6.62
C GLN A 134 -0.59 6.64 -7.59
N ARG A 135 -1.03 5.49 -7.08
CA ARG A 135 -1.22 4.26 -7.87
C ARG A 135 -2.63 4.08 -8.43
N GLN A 136 -3.53 5.03 -8.17
CA GLN A 136 -4.95 4.96 -8.53
C GLN A 136 -5.63 3.69 -7.99
N TYR A 137 -5.25 3.28 -6.79
CA TYR A 137 -5.88 2.18 -6.09
C TYR A 137 -7.15 2.64 -5.35
N PRO A 138 -8.14 1.76 -5.17
CA PRO A 138 -9.33 2.11 -4.42
C PRO A 138 -8.99 2.44 -2.96
N LEU A 139 -9.49 3.58 -2.49
CA LEU A 139 -9.40 3.99 -1.09
C LEU A 139 -10.33 3.13 -0.23
N SER A 140 -9.89 2.80 0.98
CA SER A 140 -10.75 2.11 1.96
C SER A 140 -11.82 3.05 2.50
N GLU A 141 -12.89 2.52 3.10
CA GLU A 141 -13.94 3.33 3.74
C GLU A 141 -13.36 4.29 4.79
N ALA A 142 -12.39 3.82 5.58
CA ALA A 142 -11.71 4.63 6.58
C ALA A 142 -10.90 5.80 5.97
N GLN A 143 -10.46 5.68 4.71
CA GLN A 143 -9.71 6.72 4.01
C GLN A 143 -10.60 7.76 3.31
N GLN A 144 -11.89 7.46 3.10
CA GLN A 144 -12.83 8.37 2.42
C GLN A 144 -13.00 9.73 3.12
N PRO A 145 -13.10 9.82 4.46
CA PRO A 145 -13.21 11.12 5.14
C PRO A 145 -12.00 12.04 4.87
N LEU A 146 -10.79 11.46 4.80
CA LEU A 146 -9.59 12.22 4.47
C LEU A 146 -9.61 12.69 3.02
N TYR A 147 -10.06 11.84 2.09
CA TYR A 147 -10.23 12.23 0.69
C TYR A 147 -11.25 13.36 0.51
N ALA A 148 -12.35 13.34 1.26
CA ALA A 148 -13.37 14.38 1.19
C ALA A 148 -12.84 15.78 1.58
N VAL A 149 -11.77 15.83 2.37
CA VAL A 149 -11.12 17.08 2.81
C VAL A 149 -9.92 17.45 1.93
N LEU A 150 -9.01 16.50 1.67
CA LEU A 150 -7.77 16.76 0.93
C LEU A 150 -7.92 16.66 -0.59
N GLY A 151 -8.83 15.84 -1.08
CA GLY A 151 -8.96 15.51 -2.50
C GLY A 151 -7.68 14.90 -3.08
N ASP A 152 -7.33 15.32 -4.29
CA ASP A 152 -6.17 14.91 -5.07
C ASP A 152 -4.95 15.82 -4.86
N VAL A 153 -4.84 16.44 -3.68
CA VAL A 153 -3.74 17.35 -3.34
C VAL A 153 -2.37 16.68 -3.53
N ASN A 154 -1.41 17.47 -4.01
CA ASN A 154 -0.03 17.03 -4.11
C ASN A 154 0.55 16.66 -2.72
N PRO A 155 1.13 15.46 -2.53
CA PRO A 155 1.65 15.00 -1.23
C PRO A 155 2.70 15.93 -0.61
N GLU A 156 3.64 16.44 -1.41
CA GLU A 156 4.71 17.33 -0.95
C GLU A 156 4.12 18.64 -0.41
N TYR A 157 3.14 19.20 -1.14
CA TYR A 157 2.41 20.38 -0.71
C TYR A 157 1.63 20.12 0.58
N ALA A 158 0.85 19.05 0.66
CA ALA A 158 0.09 18.73 1.86
C ALA A 158 0.99 18.52 3.09
N LEU A 159 2.07 17.75 2.93
CA LEU A 159 3.03 17.48 4.00
C LEU A 159 3.69 18.76 4.49
N LYS A 160 4.07 19.69 3.60
CA LYS A 160 4.64 20.99 3.99
C LYS A 160 3.70 21.74 4.94
N TYR A 161 2.42 21.88 4.62
CA TYR A 161 1.50 22.67 5.45
C TYR A 161 1.14 21.96 6.76
N MET A 162 0.90 20.64 6.70
CA MET A 162 0.63 19.83 7.90
C MET A 162 1.79 19.87 8.88
N THR A 163 3.00 19.58 8.42
CA THR A 163 4.18 19.56 9.29
C THR A 163 4.56 20.95 9.79
N THR A 164 4.37 22.00 8.98
CA THR A 164 4.57 23.39 9.43
C THR A 164 3.62 23.75 10.57
N PHE A 165 2.38 23.24 10.55
CA PHE A 165 1.47 23.40 11.67
C PHE A 165 1.94 22.63 12.90
N LEU A 166 2.29 21.34 12.75
CA LEU A 166 2.75 20.48 13.84
C LEU A 166 4.03 20.99 14.50
N LEU A 167 4.98 21.53 13.74
CA LEU A 167 6.25 22.08 14.27
C LEU A 167 6.03 23.26 15.24
N LYS A 168 4.86 23.90 15.25
CA LYS A 168 4.55 24.92 16.26
C LYS A 168 4.49 24.33 17.68
N TYR A 169 4.25 23.02 17.83
CA TYR A 169 4.27 22.32 19.12
C TYR A 169 5.68 22.17 19.73
N VAL A 170 6.74 22.54 18.99
CA VAL A 170 8.09 22.65 19.59
C VAL A 170 8.08 23.66 20.75
N ARG A 171 7.33 24.76 20.59
CA ARG A 171 7.32 25.92 21.51
C ARG A 171 6.03 26.10 22.30
N LYS A 172 4.96 25.37 21.95
CA LYS A 172 3.62 25.54 22.50
C LYS A 172 2.99 24.19 22.74
N ASP A 173 2.15 24.07 23.76
CA ASP A 173 1.41 22.83 24.03
C ASP A 173 0.02 22.86 23.39
N GLU A 174 -0.52 24.06 23.14
CA GLU A 174 -1.82 24.28 22.49
C GLU A 174 -1.72 25.27 21.33
N LEU A 175 -2.48 25.05 20.26
CA LEU A 175 -2.53 25.92 19.09
C LEU A 175 -3.96 26.41 18.82
N MET A 176 -4.10 27.65 18.35
CA MET A 176 -5.38 28.18 17.88
C MET A 176 -5.34 28.40 16.38
N GLN A 177 -6.44 28.07 15.70
CA GLN A 177 -6.61 28.31 14.27
C GLN A 177 -7.90 29.10 14.04
N LYS A 178 -7.77 30.34 13.55
CA LYS A 178 -8.91 31.26 13.38
C LYS A 178 -9.74 31.02 12.13
N ARG A 179 -9.14 30.42 11.09
CA ARG A 179 -9.77 30.13 9.81
C ARG A 179 -9.68 28.64 9.54
N ARG A 180 -10.74 28.06 8.98
CA ARG A 180 -10.73 26.67 8.55
C ARG A 180 -9.54 26.40 7.64
N ASP A 181 -8.83 25.32 7.90
CA ASP A 181 -7.62 24.92 7.19
C ASP A 181 -7.70 23.41 6.96
N ILE A 182 -7.81 23.00 5.69
CA ILE A 182 -7.99 21.60 5.31
C ILE A 182 -6.83 20.71 5.78
N PHE A 183 -5.62 21.27 5.95
CA PHE A 183 -4.47 20.53 6.46
C PHE A 183 -4.59 20.27 7.96
N VAL A 184 -5.14 21.24 8.69
CA VAL A 184 -5.45 21.07 10.13
C VAL A 184 -6.63 20.09 10.31
N ASP A 185 -7.69 20.24 9.52
CA ASP A 185 -8.83 19.31 9.51
C ASP A 185 -8.36 17.87 9.24
N SER A 186 -7.41 17.69 8.33
CA SER A 186 -6.82 16.39 8.02
C SER A 186 -5.99 15.81 9.16
N LEU A 187 -5.20 16.65 9.85
CA LEU A 187 -4.46 16.21 11.04
C LEU A 187 -5.39 15.76 12.17
N VAL A 188 -6.57 16.37 12.28
CA VAL A 188 -7.63 15.91 13.21
C VAL A 188 -8.17 14.56 12.78
N ILE A 189 -8.53 14.39 11.50
CA ILE A 189 -9.05 13.13 10.94
C ILE A 189 -8.04 11.98 11.12
N LEU A 190 -6.76 12.27 10.92
CA LEU A 190 -5.66 11.32 11.09
C LEU A 190 -5.31 11.05 12.56
N GLY A 191 -5.84 11.83 13.50
CA GLY A 191 -5.58 11.66 14.94
C GLY A 191 -4.24 12.23 15.43
N TYR A 192 -3.55 13.06 14.63
CA TYR A 192 -2.33 13.75 15.10
C TYR A 192 -2.64 14.80 16.17
N ILE A 193 -3.80 15.45 16.05
CA ILE A 193 -4.26 16.51 16.96
C ILE A 193 -5.74 16.32 17.26
N CYS A 194 -6.21 16.86 18.39
CA CYS A 194 -7.63 16.97 18.70
C CYS A 194 -7.95 18.39 19.16
N GLN A 195 -9.23 18.78 19.08
CA GLN A 195 -9.69 20.06 19.60
C GLN A 195 -10.19 19.88 21.05
N ASN A 196 -9.69 20.69 21.98
CA ASN A 196 -10.13 20.72 23.36
C ASN A 196 -11.39 21.56 23.57
N GLU A 197 -11.94 21.58 24.79
CA GLU A 197 -13.17 22.31 25.13
C GLU A 197 -13.06 23.83 24.89
N ALA A 198 -11.85 24.38 24.97
CA ALA A 198 -11.57 25.79 24.70
C ALA A 198 -11.42 26.10 23.19
N GLY A 199 -11.61 25.10 22.32
CA GLY A 199 -11.49 25.23 20.89
C GLY A 199 -10.03 25.29 20.38
N LYS A 200 -9.04 24.98 21.23
CA LYS A 200 -7.63 24.90 20.85
C LYS A 200 -7.27 23.48 20.44
N TYR A 201 -6.23 23.35 19.63
CA TYR A 201 -5.69 22.06 19.21
C TYR A 201 -4.58 21.63 20.15
N GLU A 202 -4.65 20.38 20.57
CA GLU A 202 -3.64 19.68 21.37
C GLU A 202 -3.04 18.55 20.55
N LEU A 203 -1.74 18.29 20.76
CA LEU A 203 -1.04 17.21 20.10
C LEU A 203 -1.39 15.86 20.74
N GLN A 204 -1.86 14.92 19.93
CA GLN A 204 -2.17 13.54 20.34
C GLN A 204 -1.04 12.57 19.97
N ALA A 205 -0.30 12.87 18.91
CA ALA A 205 0.88 12.11 18.54
C ALA A 205 2.03 12.28 19.56
N SER A 206 2.80 11.22 19.77
CA SER A 206 4.10 11.33 20.45
C SER A 206 5.06 12.18 19.61
N PHE A 207 5.85 13.03 20.26
CA PHE A 207 6.72 13.98 19.57
C PHE A 207 8.14 14.02 20.15
N ASP A 208 9.09 13.54 19.38
CA ASP A 208 10.51 13.73 19.62
C ASP A 208 10.94 15.11 19.10
N LYS A 209 11.11 16.05 20.03
CA LYS A 209 11.47 17.44 19.71
C LYS A 209 12.88 17.60 19.16
N GLU A 210 13.81 16.69 19.48
CA GLU A 210 15.19 16.76 19.01
C GLU A 210 15.29 16.30 17.55
N ARG A 211 14.60 15.21 17.23
CA ARG A 211 14.59 14.63 15.88
C ARG A 211 13.47 15.15 14.99
N LEU A 212 12.54 15.92 15.55
CA LEU A 212 11.33 16.42 14.90
C LEU A 212 10.44 15.30 14.34
N VAL A 213 10.32 14.19 15.09
CA VAL A 213 9.57 13.00 14.68
C VAL A 213 8.24 12.93 15.42
N PHE A 214 7.14 12.87 14.66
CA PHE A 214 5.79 12.66 15.18
C PHE A 214 5.36 11.22 14.93
N ARG A 215 4.89 10.51 15.96
CA ARG A 215 4.44 9.11 15.86
C ARG A 215 3.05 8.92 16.46
N LEU A 216 2.19 8.28 15.67
CA LEU A 216 0.91 7.71 16.12
C LEU A 216 1.13 6.26 16.55
N ASP A 217 0.56 5.88 17.69
CA ASP A 217 0.73 4.55 18.28
C ASP A 217 -0.10 3.46 17.59
#